data_AF-B7KSI4-F1
#
_entry.id   AF-B7KSI4-F1
#
_cell.length_a   1.000
_cell.length_b   1.000
_cell.length_c   1.000
_cell.angle_alpha   90.00
_cell.angle_beta   90.00
_cell.angle_gamma   90.00
#
_symmetry.space_group_name_H-M   'P 1'
#
loop_
_entity.id
_entity.type
_entity.pdbx_description
1 polymer ?
#
loop_
_entity_poly.entity_id
_entity_poly.type
_entity_poly.pdbx_seq_one_letter_code
_entity_poly.pdbx_strand_id
1 'polypeptide(L)'
;MRAPALGLLAVLAAALSMPLAVSPAAAQVRVTFVAPERYSDAQNRFGSGLSPRVVLAEMRRLFETLGNQVLAPGQTLDIAVLDIDLAGLDQPSFGAAQGVRVVTDITPPRFRLRYALKERGHTVLAAEEVVSDINFLLRANRLSSGQTFFYEREVLRDWFQARFVQRRPPPG
;
A
#
# COMPACT_ATOMS: atom_id res chain seq x y z
N MET A 1 44.32 -37.78 -65.48
CA MET A 1 44.91 -37.06 -64.32
C MET A 1 43.88 -36.10 -63.76
N ARG A 2 43.65 -36.19 -62.43
CA ARG A 2 43.05 -35.19 -61.52
C ARG A 2 41.54 -34.85 -61.65
N ALA A 3 40.79 -35.34 -60.68
CA ALA A 3 39.54 -34.77 -60.15
C ALA A 3 39.88 -33.58 -59.20
N PRO A 4 38.96 -32.96 -58.41
CA PRO A 4 37.48 -33.05 -58.32
C PRO A 4 36.76 -31.69 -58.02
N ALA A 5 35.44 -31.80 -57.75
CA ALA A 5 34.66 -31.09 -56.72
C ALA A 5 33.77 -29.90 -57.13
N LEU A 6 32.49 -29.98 -56.72
CA LEU A 6 31.67 -28.99 -55.97
C LEU A 6 30.21 -29.47 -56.06
N GLY A 7 29.62 -30.00 -54.99
CA GLY A 7 28.85 -29.23 -53.99
C GLY A 7 27.36 -29.44 -54.32
N LEU A 8 26.45 -29.85 -53.43
CA LEU A 8 26.08 -29.15 -52.20
C LEU A 8 25.18 -30.10 -51.39
N LEU A 9 25.54 -30.40 -50.14
CA LEU A 9 24.63 -31.01 -49.16
C LEU A 9 23.74 -29.91 -48.60
N ALA A 10 22.44 -29.94 -48.92
CA ALA A 10 21.45 -29.07 -48.31
C ALA A 10 21.08 -29.60 -46.92
N VAL A 11 21.64 -29.00 -45.86
CA VAL A 11 21.22 -29.23 -44.47
C VAL A 11 20.05 -28.29 -44.18
N LEU A 12 18.86 -28.87 -44.02
CA LEU A 12 17.64 -28.17 -43.65
C LEU A 12 17.67 -27.85 -42.14
N ALA A 13 18.05 -26.62 -41.77
CA ALA A 13 17.98 -26.16 -40.38
C ALA A 13 16.55 -25.69 -40.06
N ALA A 14 15.74 -26.58 -39.49
CA ALA A 14 14.44 -26.21 -38.91
C ALA A 14 14.67 -25.44 -37.60
N ALA A 15 14.66 -24.12 -37.66
CA ALA A 15 14.70 -23.26 -36.48
C ALA A 15 13.36 -23.37 -35.72
N LEU A 16 13.36 -24.15 -34.64
CA LEU A 16 12.27 -24.18 -33.66
C LEU A 16 12.09 -22.78 -33.07
N SER A 17 11.07 -22.06 -33.52
CA SER A 17 10.65 -20.80 -32.90
C SER A 17 9.97 -21.12 -31.57
N MET A 18 10.76 -21.19 -30.50
CA MET A 18 10.22 -21.30 -29.14
C MET A 18 9.58 -19.94 -28.78
N PRO A 19 8.27 -19.88 -28.46
CA PRO A 19 7.68 -18.64 -27.97
C PRO A 19 8.31 -18.32 -26.60
N LEU A 20 8.91 -17.15 -26.47
CA LEU A 20 9.30 -16.61 -25.17
C LEU A 20 8.03 -16.45 -24.32
N ALA A 21 7.89 -17.27 -23.29
CA ALA A 21 6.91 -17.05 -22.25
C ALA A 21 7.25 -15.74 -21.54
N VAL A 22 6.56 -14.66 -21.89
CA VAL A 22 6.62 -13.41 -21.13
C VAL A 22 5.88 -13.67 -19.81
N SER A 23 6.62 -13.90 -18.74
CA SER A 23 6.04 -13.95 -17.40
C SER A 23 5.35 -12.61 -17.11
N PRO A 24 4.08 -12.61 -16.67
CA PRO A 24 3.44 -11.37 -16.27
C PRO A 24 4.27 -10.76 -15.12
N ALA A 25 4.65 -9.49 -15.28
CA ALA A 25 5.36 -8.78 -14.23
C ALA A 25 4.51 -8.83 -12.94
N ALA A 26 5.16 -9.04 -11.79
CA ALA A 26 4.46 -9.02 -10.52
C ALA A 26 3.81 -7.64 -10.27
N ALA A 27 2.69 -7.62 -9.54
CA ALA A 27 2.14 -6.38 -9.04
C ALA A 27 3.16 -5.68 -8.12
N GLN A 28 3.19 -4.35 -8.13
CA GLN A 28 4.12 -3.57 -7.32
C GLN A 28 3.40 -2.46 -6.57
N VAL A 29 3.61 -2.36 -5.27
CA VAL A 29 3.17 -1.24 -4.44
C VAL A 29 4.40 -0.45 -4.00
N ARG A 30 4.44 0.85 -4.30
CA ARG A 30 5.53 1.74 -3.88
C ARG A 30 4.99 2.82 -2.97
N VAL A 31 5.51 2.86 -1.75
CA VAL A 31 5.07 3.81 -0.72
C VAL A 31 6.18 4.82 -0.44
N THR A 32 5.86 6.11 -0.53
CA THR A 32 6.76 7.22 -0.18
C THR A 32 6.10 8.07 0.89
N PHE A 33 6.83 8.33 1.98
CA PHE A 33 6.39 9.25 3.02
C PHE A 33 6.95 10.65 2.73
N VAL A 34 6.06 11.59 2.45
CA VAL A 34 6.43 12.98 2.15
C VAL A 34 6.46 13.79 3.44
N ALA A 35 7.63 14.31 3.81
CA ALA A 35 7.84 15.13 5.02
C ALA A 35 7.23 14.51 6.30
N PRO A 36 7.57 13.25 6.65
CA PRO A 36 6.93 12.52 7.76
C PRO A 36 7.10 13.19 9.13
N GLU A 37 8.11 14.03 9.31
CA GLU A 37 8.31 14.86 10.50
C GLU A 37 7.19 15.89 10.73
N ARG A 38 6.34 16.14 9.72
CA ARG A 38 5.21 17.06 9.78
C ARG A 38 3.85 16.37 9.93
N TYR A 39 3.82 15.04 10.03
CA TYR A 39 2.57 14.32 10.17
C TYR A 39 1.87 14.66 11.49
N SER A 40 0.55 14.57 11.48
CA SER A 40 -0.29 14.77 12.67
C SER A 40 0.18 13.89 13.83
N ASP A 41 0.54 12.64 13.53
CA ASP A 41 1.04 11.67 14.51
C ASP A 41 2.59 11.57 14.59
N ALA A 42 3.32 12.59 14.12
CA ALA A 42 4.78 12.60 14.17
C ALA A 42 5.34 12.82 15.59
N GLN A 43 4.52 13.35 16.51
CA GLN A 43 4.94 13.71 17.87
C GLN A 43 4.32 12.75 18.89
N ASN A 44 5.12 11.84 19.43
CA ASN A 44 4.73 11.00 20.57
C ASN A 44 4.83 11.79 21.88
N ARG A 45 3.97 12.81 22.03
CA ARG A 45 4.11 13.88 23.05
C ARG A 45 4.09 13.36 24.49
N PHE A 46 3.37 12.27 24.74
CA PHE A 46 3.22 11.70 26.07
C PHE A 46 3.86 10.29 26.20
N GLY A 47 4.60 9.84 25.19
CA GLY A 47 5.23 8.51 25.20
C GLY A 47 4.24 7.34 25.21
N SER A 48 2.95 7.60 24.94
CA SER A 48 1.85 6.64 24.97
C SER A 48 1.79 5.71 23.75
N GLY A 49 2.47 6.10 22.67
CA GLY A 49 2.47 5.39 21.40
C GLY A 49 3.82 4.78 21.01
N LEU A 50 3.81 4.12 19.85
CA LEU A 50 5.03 3.66 19.18
C LEU A 50 5.87 4.85 18.71
N SER A 51 7.18 4.64 18.54
CA SER A 51 8.01 5.69 17.95
C SER A 51 7.59 5.99 16.50
N PRO A 52 7.74 7.24 16.01
CA PRO A 52 7.39 7.58 14.63
C PRO A 52 8.04 6.65 13.59
N ARG A 53 9.28 6.21 13.83
CA ARG A 53 9.97 5.24 12.98
C ARG A 53 9.21 3.93 12.86
N VAL A 54 8.72 3.39 13.98
CA VAL A 54 7.95 2.14 14.00
C VAL A 54 6.59 2.33 13.34
N VAL A 55 5.92 3.46 13.59
CA VAL A 55 4.65 3.80 12.92
C VAL A 55 4.83 3.78 11.40
N LEU A 56 5.84 4.49 10.87
CA LEU A 56 6.09 4.53 9.42
C LEU A 56 6.42 3.14 8.83
N ALA A 57 7.18 2.32 9.56
CA ALA A 57 7.50 0.96 9.13
C ALA A 57 6.25 0.07 9.04
N GLU A 58 5.38 0.11 10.06
CA GLU A 58 4.14 -0.66 10.06
C GLU A 58 3.14 -0.14 9.02
N MET A 59 3.03 1.19 8.84
CA MET A 59 2.17 1.75 7.80
C MET A 59 2.62 1.33 6.41
N ARG A 60 3.93 1.36 6.13
CA ARG A 60 4.48 0.82 4.87
C ARG A 60 4.06 -0.63 4.67
N ARG A 61 4.25 -1.46 5.68
CA ARG A 61 3.89 -2.88 5.65
C ARG A 61 2.39 -3.08 5.38
N LEU A 62 1.53 -2.27 5.99
CA LEU A 62 0.08 -2.31 5.77
C LEU A 62 -0.28 -1.95 4.33
N PHE A 63 0.23 -0.83 3.79
CA PHE A 63 -0.01 -0.43 2.40
C PHE A 63 0.46 -1.49 1.41
N GLU A 64 1.66 -2.04 1.60
CA GLU A 64 2.22 -3.08 0.74
C GLU A 64 1.41 -4.38 0.84
N THR A 65 1.04 -4.81 2.04
CA THR A 65 0.23 -6.02 2.24
C THR A 65 -1.15 -5.89 1.58
N LEU A 66 -1.87 -4.80 1.84
CA LEU A 66 -3.21 -4.59 1.30
C LEU A 66 -3.19 -4.39 -0.21
N GLY A 67 -2.23 -3.64 -0.74
CA GLY A 67 -2.08 -3.48 -2.18
C GLY A 67 -1.75 -4.78 -2.89
N ASN A 68 -0.82 -5.59 -2.35
CA ASN A 68 -0.48 -6.89 -2.93
C ASN A 68 -1.65 -7.89 -2.93
N GLN A 69 -2.63 -7.70 -2.05
CA GLN A 69 -3.85 -8.54 -2.03
C GLN A 69 -4.85 -8.20 -3.13
N VAL A 70 -4.84 -6.96 -3.65
CA VAL A 70 -5.90 -6.48 -4.57
C VAL A 70 -5.40 -6.13 -5.97
N LEU A 71 -4.11 -5.89 -6.15
CA LEU A 71 -3.55 -5.52 -7.45
C LEU A 71 -3.37 -6.73 -8.36
N ALA A 72 -3.75 -6.56 -9.62
CA ALA A 72 -3.54 -7.53 -10.68
C ALA A 72 -2.07 -7.56 -11.14
N PRO A 73 -1.59 -8.69 -11.69
CA PRO A 73 -0.25 -8.76 -12.29
C PRO A 73 -0.04 -7.65 -13.34
N GLY A 74 1.15 -7.06 -13.35
CA GLY A 74 1.53 -5.97 -14.25
C GLY A 74 1.02 -4.59 -13.82
N GLN A 75 0.25 -4.49 -12.73
CA GLN A 75 -0.12 -3.21 -12.13
C GLN A 75 1.00 -2.67 -11.24
N THR A 76 1.07 -1.35 -11.19
CA THR A 76 1.97 -0.64 -10.28
C THR A 76 1.20 0.48 -9.60
N LEU A 77 1.18 0.47 -8.26
CA LEU A 77 0.55 1.50 -7.46
C LEU A 77 1.62 2.34 -6.75
N ASP A 78 1.69 3.61 -7.12
CA ASP A 78 2.48 4.62 -6.43
C ASP A 78 1.61 5.31 -5.38
N ILE A 79 2.01 5.29 -4.11
CA ILE A 79 1.35 5.97 -2.99
C ILE A 79 2.32 6.95 -2.34
N ALA A 80 2.03 8.24 -2.46
CA ALA A 80 2.63 9.28 -1.65
C ALA A 80 1.74 9.54 -0.43
N VAL A 81 2.23 9.16 0.74
CA VAL A 81 1.60 9.48 2.02
C VAL A 81 1.97 10.90 2.38
N LEU A 82 0.96 11.73 2.61
CA LEU A 82 1.11 13.17 2.82
C LEU A 82 0.73 13.60 4.24
N ASP A 83 -0.03 12.77 4.96
CA ASP A 83 -0.27 12.88 6.40
C ASP A 83 -0.75 11.53 6.96
N ILE A 84 -0.40 11.25 8.21
CA ILE A 84 -0.92 10.14 9.02
C ILE A 84 -1.37 10.71 10.36
N ASP A 85 -2.63 10.44 10.69
CA ASP A 85 -3.24 10.68 11.99
C ASP A 85 -3.83 9.34 12.46
N LEU A 86 -3.29 8.77 13.53
CA LEU A 86 -3.72 7.46 14.03
C LEU A 86 -5.03 7.58 14.79
N ALA A 87 -5.75 6.48 14.89
CA ALA A 87 -6.95 6.39 15.72
C ALA A 87 -6.63 6.75 17.18
N GLY A 88 -7.50 7.58 17.76
CA GLY A 88 -7.37 8.04 19.14
C GLY A 88 -6.34 9.14 19.34
N LEU A 89 -6.42 9.76 20.53
CA LEU A 89 -5.57 10.86 20.94
C LEU A 89 -4.70 10.46 22.12
N ASP A 90 -3.46 10.94 22.12
CA ASP A 90 -2.55 10.81 23.26
C ASP A 90 -2.98 11.77 24.38
N GLN A 91 -3.22 11.23 25.56
CA GLN A 91 -3.61 11.97 26.75
C GLN A 91 -2.61 11.73 27.89
N PRO A 92 -2.36 12.74 28.74
CA PRO A 92 -1.59 12.52 29.96
C PRO A 92 -2.30 11.51 30.86
N SER A 93 -1.54 10.61 31.47
CA SER A 93 -2.05 9.65 32.44
C SER A 93 -1.77 10.12 33.85
N PHE A 94 -2.78 10.12 34.73
CA PHE A 94 -2.60 10.40 36.14
C PHE A 94 -2.07 9.15 36.84
N GLY A 95 -0.77 9.12 37.16
CA GLY A 95 -0.15 8.04 37.95
C GLY A 95 0.69 7.03 37.15
N ALA A 96 0.85 7.20 35.83
CA ALA A 96 1.78 6.41 35.02
C ALA A 96 2.91 7.29 34.44
N ALA A 97 4.06 6.69 34.15
CA ALA A 97 5.20 7.39 33.55
C ALA A 97 4.98 7.75 32.06
N GLN A 98 4.02 7.10 31.41
CA GLN A 98 3.63 7.32 30.02
C GLN A 98 2.14 7.69 29.98
N GLY A 99 1.75 8.47 28.97
CA GLY A 99 0.36 8.78 28.68
C GLY A 99 -0.43 7.54 28.25
N VAL A 100 -1.69 7.77 27.88
CA VAL A 100 -2.57 6.76 27.30
C VAL A 100 -3.11 7.25 25.97
N ARG A 101 -3.25 6.34 25.00
CA ARG A 101 -3.97 6.62 23.75
C ARG A 101 -5.43 6.25 23.92
N VAL A 102 -6.32 7.22 23.78
CA VAL A 102 -7.77 7.04 23.96
C VAL A 102 -8.46 7.10 22.62
N VAL A 103 -9.09 6.00 22.21
CA VAL A 103 -9.85 5.90 20.97
C VAL A 103 -11.34 6.10 21.25
N THR A 104 -11.94 7.05 20.54
CA THR A 104 -13.37 7.41 20.60
C THR A 104 -13.96 7.49 19.19
N ASP A 105 -15.28 7.57 19.08
CA ASP A 105 -16.00 7.71 17.80
C ASP A 105 -15.61 8.97 17.00
N ILE A 106 -15.22 10.04 17.69
CA ILE A 106 -14.77 11.29 17.06
C ILE A 106 -13.26 11.36 16.77
N THR A 107 -12.51 10.29 17.03
CA THR A 107 -11.06 10.20 16.77
C THR A 107 -10.74 9.06 15.80
N PRO A 108 -11.31 9.04 14.58
CA PRO A 108 -11.00 8.03 13.58
C PRO A 108 -9.58 8.20 13.04
N PRO A 109 -8.94 7.12 12.56
CA PRO A 109 -7.70 7.27 11.82
C PRO A 109 -7.95 8.06 10.53
N ARG A 110 -6.97 8.85 10.10
CA ARG A 110 -7.02 9.67 8.90
C ARG A 110 -5.70 9.61 8.14
N PHE A 111 -5.79 9.40 6.84
CA PHE A 111 -4.64 9.38 5.94
C PHE A 111 -4.86 10.35 4.79
N ARG A 112 -3.95 11.30 4.59
CA ARG A 112 -3.96 12.11 3.36
C ARG A 112 -3.02 11.48 2.36
N LEU A 113 -3.56 11.01 1.25
CA LEU A 113 -2.84 10.21 0.27
C LEU A 113 -2.93 10.85 -1.10
N ARG A 114 -1.83 10.85 -1.85
CA ARG A 114 -1.82 11.03 -3.30
C ARG A 114 -1.34 9.75 -3.94
N TYR A 115 -2.05 9.24 -4.92
CA TYR A 115 -1.72 7.95 -5.51
C TYR A 115 -1.96 7.91 -7.01
N ALA A 116 -1.27 6.98 -7.68
CA ALA A 116 -1.43 6.69 -9.09
C ALA A 116 -1.32 5.17 -9.33
N LEU A 117 -2.36 4.59 -9.92
CA LEU A 117 -2.34 3.22 -10.44
C LEU A 117 -1.92 3.26 -11.91
N LYS A 118 -0.91 2.46 -12.25
CA LYS A 118 -0.41 2.28 -13.61
C LYS A 118 -0.66 0.86 -14.10
N GLU A 119 -1.13 0.75 -15.33
CA GLU A 119 -1.34 -0.49 -16.06
C GLU A 119 -0.65 -0.37 -17.43
N ARG A 120 0.20 -1.34 -17.78
CA ARG A 120 0.93 -1.34 -19.08
C ARG A 120 1.67 -0.03 -19.38
N GLY A 121 2.21 0.62 -18.33
CA GLY A 121 2.94 1.88 -18.45
C GLY A 121 2.07 3.15 -18.47
N HIS A 122 0.74 3.03 -18.51
CA HIS A 122 -0.18 4.17 -18.51
C HIS A 122 -0.83 4.36 -17.14
N THR A 123 -1.02 5.61 -16.72
CA THR A 123 -1.78 5.91 -15.50
C THR A 123 -3.27 5.75 -15.79
N VAL A 124 -3.93 4.83 -15.07
CA VAL A 124 -5.36 4.51 -15.25
C VAL A 124 -6.25 5.05 -14.14
N LEU A 125 -5.67 5.40 -13.00
CA LEU A 125 -6.35 6.04 -11.88
C LEU A 125 -5.33 6.90 -11.14
N ALA A 126 -5.68 8.14 -10.82
CA ALA A 126 -4.88 8.98 -9.93
C ALA A 126 -5.78 9.95 -9.17
N ALA A 127 -5.46 10.19 -7.90
CA ALA A 127 -6.16 11.17 -7.08
C ALA A 127 -5.29 11.60 -5.89
N GLU A 128 -5.69 12.70 -5.26
CA GLU A 128 -5.33 13.03 -3.88
C GLU A 128 -6.62 13.03 -3.06
N GLU A 129 -6.65 12.32 -1.93
CA GLU A 129 -7.84 12.23 -1.08
C GLU A 129 -7.49 12.03 0.40
N VAL A 130 -8.49 12.24 1.26
CA VAL A 130 -8.42 11.89 2.68
C VAL A 130 -9.17 10.59 2.91
N VAL A 131 -8.47 9.59 3.41
CA VAL A 131 -9.01 8.28 3.76
C VAL A 131 -9.28 8.24 5.26
N SER A 132 -10.55 8.13 5.63
CA SER A 132 -11.03 8.02 7.00
C SER A 132 -12.43 7.42 7.02
N ASP A 133 -12.90 6.97 8.18
CA ASP A 133 -14.28 6.55 8.37
C ASP A 133 -14.76 6.85 9.79
N ILE A 134 -15.83 7.63 9.91
CA ILE A 134 -16.46 7.97 11.19
C ILE A 134 -17.09 6.75 11.90
N ASN A 135 -17.44 5.71 11.15
CA ASN A 135 -18.03 4.48 11.66
C ASN A 135 -16.96 3.41 11.99
N PHE A 136 -15.69 3.77 12.08
CA PHE A 136 -14.58 2.83 12.25
C PHE A 136 -14.71 1.95 13.51
N LEU A 137 -15.34 2.43 14.58
CA LEU A 137 -15.59 1.66 15.78
C LEU A 137 -16.61 0.54 15.58
N LEU A 138 -17.59 0.69 14.69
CA LEU A 138 -18.61 -0.33 14.45
C LEU A 138 -18.03 -1.62 13.84
N ARG A 139 -16.86 -1.52 13.21
CA ARG A 139 -16.13 -2.66 12.63
C ARG A 139 -15.25 -3.39 13.63
N ALA A 140 -15.00 -2.82 14.81
CA ALA A 140 -14.19 -3.46 15.82
C ALA A 140 -15.01 -4.46 16.64
N ASN A 141 -14.65 -5.75 16.53
CA ASN A 141 -14.98 -6.69 17.58
C ASN A 141 -13.98 -6.53 18.74
N ARG A 142 -14.44 -6.70 19.99
CA ARG A 142 -13.62 -6.51 21.22
C ARG A 142 -12.33 -7.33 21.23
N LEU A 143 -12.31 -8.48 20.55
CA LEU A 143 -11.13 -9.35 20.45
C LEU A 143 -10.07 -8.82 19.47
N SER A 144 -10.48 -8.04 18.47
CA SER A 144 -9.61 -7.55 17.40
C SER A 144 -9.09 -6.14 17.69
N SER A 145 -9.80 -5.33 18.47
CA SER A 145 -9.40 -3.96 18.86
C SER A 145 -8.11 -3.89 19.68
N GLY A 146 -7.65 -5.01 20.26
CA GLY A 146 -6.36 -5.10 20.97
C GLY A 146 -5.15 -5.24 20.04
N GLN A 147 -5.34 -5.45 18.73
CA GLN A 147 -4.23 -5.55 17.78
C GLN A 147 -3.69 -4.16 17.43
N THR A 148 -2.36 -4.03 17.39
CA THR A 148 -1.69 -2.82 16.93
C THR A 148 -2.15 -2.43 15.52
N PHE A 149 -2.51 -1.16 15.36
CA PHE A 149 -3.03 -0.58 14.11
C PHE A 149 -4.29 -1.27 13.54
N PHE A 150 -5.17 -1.81 14.40
CA PHE A 150 -6.38 -2.48 13.95
C PHE A 150 -7.28 -1.55 13.13
N TYR A 151 -7.58 -0.35 13.64
CA TYR A 151 -8.49 0.58 13.00
C TYR A 151 -7.95 1.12 11.67
N GLU A 152 -6.66 1.43 11.64
CA GLU A 152 -5.93 1.87 10.45
C GLU A 152 -6.00 0.82 9.35
N ARG A 153 -5.74 -0.44 9.69
CA ARG A 153 -5.82 -1.57 8.76
C ARG A 153 -7.21 -1.71 8.17
N GLU A 154 -8.26 -1.64 8.98
CA GLU A 154 -9.64 -1.80 8.50
C GLU A 154 -10.04 -0.66 7.56
N VAL A 155 -9.75 0.59 7.94
CA VAL A 155 -10.03 1.76 7.10
C VAL A 155 -9.26 1.70 5.78
N LEU A 156 -7.96 1.37 5.83
CA LEU A 156 -7.15 1.22 4.62
C LEU A 156 -7.61 0.04 3.76
N ARG A 157 -7.98 -1.10 4.35
CA ARG A 157 -8.50 -2.26 3.61
C ARG A 157 -9.74 -1.87 2.80
N ASP A 158 -10.69 -1.22 3.45
CA ASP A 158 -11.93 -0.80 2.81
C ASP A 158 -11.66 0.21 1.69
N TRP A 159 -10.72 1.14 1.91
CA TRP A 159 -10.25 2.07 0.87
C TRP A 159 -9.61 1.34 -0.32
N PHE A 160 -8.72 0.38 -0.09
CA PHE A 160 -8.10 -0.40 -1.16
C PHE A 160 -9.15 -1.16 -1.99
N GLN A 161 -10.14 -1.77 -1.32
CA GLN A 161 -11.26 -2.43 -1.97
C GLN A 161 -12.10 -1.45 -2.80
N ALA A 162 -12.45 -0.29 -2.25
CA ALA A 162 -13.24 0.71 -2.95
C ALA A 162 -12.50 1.28 -4.18
N ARG A 163 -11.21 1.61 -4.07
CA ARG A 163 -10.45 2.28 -5.12
C ARG A 163 -9.91 1.34 -6.20
N PHE A 164 -9.35 0.20 -5.82
CA PHE A 164 -8.59 -0.62 -6.76
C PHE A 164 -9.34 -1.87 -7.22
N VAL A 165 -10.32 -2.34 -6.45
CA VAL A 165 -11.21 -3.44 -6.87
C VAL A 165 -12.49 -2.88 -7.49
N GLN A 166 -13.20 -2.02 -6.77
CA GLN A 166 -14.49 -1.48 -7.22
C GLN A 166 -14.37 -0.25 -8.14
N ARG A 167 -13.16 0.32 -8.27
CA ARG A 167 -12.89 1.54 -9.06
C ARG A 167 -13.82 2.72 -8.73
N ARG A 168 -14.23 2.83 -7.47
CA ARG A 168 -15.07 3.93 -6.98
C ARG A 168 -14.24 5.22 -6.89
N PRO A 169 -14.70 6.35 -7.43
CA PRO A 169 -13.98 7.62 -7.31
C PRO A 169 -13.91 8.10 -5.83
N PRO A 170 -12.95 8.96 -5.49
CA PRO A 170 -12.95 9.67 -4.21
C PRO A 170 -14.29 10.37 -3.94
N PRO A 171 -14.77 10.42 -2.69
CA PRO A 171 -15.86 11.33 -2.34
C PRO A 171 -15.41 12.77 -2.67
N GLY A 172 -16.27 13.52 -3.36
CA GLY A 172 -16.02 14.91 -3.74
C GLY A 172 -16.05 15.88 -2.58
#